data_AF-A0A9D5L7P1-F1
#
_entry.id   AF-A0A9D5L7P1-F1
#
_cell.length_a   1.000
_cell.length_b   1.000
_cell.length_c   1.000
_cell.angle_alpha   90.00
_cell.angle_beta   90.00
_cell.angle_gamma   90.00
#
_symmetry.space_group_name_H-M   'P 1'
#
loop_
_entity.id
_entity.type
_entity.pdbx_description
1 polymer ?
#
loop_
_entity_poly.entity_id
_entity_poly.type
_entity_poly.pdbx_seq_one_letter_code
_entity_poly.pdbx_strand_id
1 'polypeptide(L)'
;MLEQIERRNRDFARRCKEIMELNHAPETLTSLATRAAESEAPCYYVSYDMAVRTVREYRRGELATISPLRRAMWEEISRKVAAFEQRGYGYHRAVETVLRTATASSFFISPVTARHIAAKI
;
A
#
# COMPACT_ATOMS: atom_id res chain seq x y z
N MET A 1 -6.40 8.86 -10.05
CA MET A 1 -5.42 7.75 -10.03
C MET A 1 -3.98 8.25 -10.06
N LEU A 2 -3.63 9.18 -10.97
CA LEU A 2 -2.29 9.80 -11.04
C LEU A 2 -1.84 10.42 -9.71
N GLU A 3 -2.72 11.18 -9.05
CA GLU A 3 -2.44 11.81 -7.75
C GLU A 3 -1.99 10.81 -6.68
N GLN A 4 -2.64 9.64 -6.59
CA GLN A 4 -2.28 8.61 -5.62
C GLN A 4 -0.93 7.96 -5.93
N ILE A 5 -0.57 7.84 -7.21
CA ILE A 5 0.73 7.32 -7.65
C ILE A 5 1.84 8.32 -7.28
N GLU A 6 1.62 9.61 -7.55
CA GLU A 6 2.58 10.67 -7.21
C GLU A 6 2.78 10.78 -5.70
N ARG A 7 1.67 10.75 -4.93
CA ARG A 7 1.72 10.74 -3.48
C ARG A 7 2.51 9.54 -2.95
N ARG A 8 2.22 8.33 -3.44
CA ARG A 8 3.00 7.12 -3.10
C ARG A 8 4.47 7.31 -3.37
N ASN A 9 4.83 7.83 -4.54
CA ASN A 9 6.22 7.98 -4.92
C ASN A 9 6.96 8.98 -4.02
N ARG A 10 6.31 10.08 -3.62
CA ARG A 10 6.85 11.04 -2.65
C ARG A 10 7.04 10.41 -1.27
N ASP A 11 6.03 9.69 -0.79
CA ASP A 11 6.07 9.04 0.53
C ASP A 11 7.12 7.93 0.56
N PHE A 12 7.25 7.18 -0.52
CA PHE A 12 8.30 6.16 -0.69
C PHE A 12 9.70 6.77 -0.73
N ALA A 13 9.89 7.84 -1.50
CA ALA A 13 11.19 8.53 -1.57
C ALA A 13 11.63 9.09 -0.21
N ARG A 14 10.69 9.68 0.53
CA ARG A 14 10.92 10.13 1.92
C ARG A 14 11.33 8.96 2.82
N ARG A 15 10.63 7.82 2.71
CA ARG A 15 10.96 6.62 3.49
C ARG A 15 12.35 6.07 3.16
N CYS A 16 12.78 6.11 1.91
CA CYS A 16 14.14 5.76 1.54
C CYS A 16 15.17 6.70 2.20
N LYS A 17 14.92 8.02 2.21
CA LYS A 17 15.81 9.00 2.87
C LYS A 17 15.94 8.74 4.37
N GLU A 18 14.81 8.49 5.05
CA GLU A 18 14.81 8.12 6.48
C GLU A 18 15.65 6.86 6.75
N ILE A 19 15.53 5.83 5.91
CA ILE A 19 16.32 4.60 6.06
C ILE A 19 17.81 4.87 5.84
N MET A 20 18.18 5.70 4.86
CA MET A 20 19.58 6.09 4.62
C MET A 20 20.16 6.88 5.79
N GLU A 21 19.41 7.83 6.35
CA GLU A 21 19.86 8.63 7.49
C GLU A 21 20.10 7.78 8.75
N LEU A 22 19.26 6.75 8.96
CA LEU A 22 19.37 5.81 10.08
C LEU A 22 20.45 4.74 9.86
N ASN A 23 20.90 4.52 8.62
CA ASN A 23 21.84 3.46 8.28
C ASN A 23 23.24 4.02 8.01
N HIS A 24 24.16 3.85 8.97
CA HIS A 24 25.54 4.33 8.84
C HIS A 24 26.44 3.43 7.97
N ALA A 25 25.92 2.32 7.44
CA ALA A 25 26.68 1.38 6.61
C ALA A 25 26.39 1.59 5.11
N PRO A 26 27.38 1.34 4.22
CA PRO A 26 27.16 1.32 2.78
C PRO A 26 26.08 0.29 2.42
N GLU A 27 25.01 0.74 1.79
CA GLU A 27 23.90 -0.11 1.37
C GLU A 27 23.68 0.00 -0.14
N THR A 28 23.35 -1.12 -0.78
CA THR A 28 23.02 -1.12 -2.21
C THR A 28 21.65 -0.51 -2.46
N LEU A 29 21.47 0.14 -3.61
CA LEU A 29 20.17 0.68 -4.02
C LEU A 29 19.05 -0.37 -3.99
N THR A 30 19.36 -1.62 -4.35
CA THR A 30 18.40 -2.73 -4.30
C THR A 30 17.98 -3.04 -2.86
N SER A 31 18.92 -3.11 -1.93
CA SER A 31 18.61 -3.37 -0.51
C SER A 31 17.78 -2.24 0.10
N LEU A 32 18.15 -0.98 -0.17
CA LEU A 32 17.40 0.19 0.25
C LEU A 32 15.96 0.17 -0.28
N ALA A 33 15.79 -0.08 -1.58
CA ALA A 33 14.48 -0.11 -2.21
C ALA A 33 13.60 -1.24 -1.66
N THR A 34 14.16 -2.42 -1.40
CA THR A 34 13.44 -3.55 -0.80
C THR A 34 12.98 -3.21 0.61
N ARG A 35 13.89 -2.73 1.49
CA ARG A 35 13.55 -2.36 2.87
C ARG A 35 12.49 -1.27 2.94
N ALA A 36 12.60 -0.25 2.08
CA ALA A 36 11.60 0.81 2.01
C ALA A 36 10.24 0.24 1.55
N ALA A 37 10.22 -0.66 0.56
CA ALA A 37 8.99 -1.26 0.04
C ALA A 37 8.27 -2.15 1.05
N GLU A 38 9.03 -2.88 1.87
CA GLU A 38 8.53 -3.75 2.94
C GLU A 38 8.15 -2.99 4.21
N SER A 39 8.55 -1.71 4.33
CA SER A 39 8.20 -0.89 5.48
C SER A 39 6.75 -0.39 5.42
N GLU A 40 6.18 -0.10 6.59
CA GLU A 40 4.83 0.44 6.70
C GLU A 40 4.64 1.71 5.85
N ALA A 41 3.54 1.74 5.09
CA ALA A 41 3.12 2.91 4.34
C ALA A 41 1.98 3.65 5.06
N PRO A 42 1.94 5.00 4.98
CA PRO A 42 0.99 5.82 5.73
C PRO A 42 -0.48 5.56 5.37
N CYS A 43 -0.75 5.07 4.16
CA CYS A 43 -2.10 4.72 3.73
C CYS A 43 -2.08 3.77 2.51
N TYR A 44 -3.26 3.31 2.10
CA TYR A 44 -3.45 2.68 0.81
C TYR A 44 -3.61 3.73 -0.30
N TYR A 45 -2.73 3.70 -1.29
CA TYR A 45 -2.75 4.62 -2.43
C TYR A 45 -3.78 4.21 -3.49
N VAL A 46 -5.05 4.20 -3.11
CA VAL A 46 -6.21 3.82 -3.93
C VAL A 46 -7.34 4.83 -3.76
N SER A 47 -8.25 4.94 -4.72
CA SER A 47 -9.47 5.75 -4.53
C SER A 47 -10.52 4.98 -3.75
N TYR A 48 -11.44 5.71 -3.11
CA TYR A 48 -12.58 5.12 -2.41
C TYR A 48 -13.42 4.21 -3.32
N ASP A 49 -13.84 4.70 -4.49
CA ASP A 49 -14.67 3.93 -5.41
C ASP A 49 -13.99 2.65 -5.88
N MET A 50 -12.68 2.70 -6.11
CA MET A 50 -11.90 1.53 -6.47
C MET A 50 -11.84 0.53 -5.31
N ALA A 51 -11.63 1.00 -4.08
CA ALA A 51 -11.61 0.11 -2.92
C ALA A 51 -12.96 -0.56 -2.67
N VAL A 52 -14.07 0.19 -2.73
CA VAL A 52 -15.43 -0.34 -2.59
C VAL A 52 -15.72 -1.39 -3.65
N ARG A 53 -15.38 -1.13 -4.91
CA ARG A 53 -15.60 -2.11 -5.97
C ARG A 53 -14.72 -3.35 -5.79
N THR A 54 -13.41 -3.14 -5.63
CA THR A 54 -12.44 -4.23 -5.66
C THR A 54 -12.46 -5.10 -4.42
N VAL A 55 -12.75 -4.56 -3.23
CA VAL A 55 -12.93 -5.39 -2.02
C VAL A 55 -14.15 -6.29 -2.17
N ARG A 56 -15.23 -5.82 -2.79
CA ARG A 56 -16.42 -6.63 -3.07
C ARG A 56 -16.11 -7.76 -4.06
N GLU A 57 -15.44 -7.45 -5.16
CA GLU A 57 -14.99 -8.44 -6.17
C GLU A 57 -14.04 -9.47 -5.54
N TYR A 58 -13.07 -9.02 -4.73
CA TYR A 58 -12.14 -9.90 -4.00
C TYR A 58 -12.88 -10.90 -3.11
N ARG A 59 -13.85 -10.44 -2.32
CA ARG A 59 -14.62 -11.27 -1.40
C ARG A 59 -15.52 -12.30 -2.09
N ARG A 60 -15.96 -12.01 -3.32
CA ARG A 60 -16.77 -12.94 -4.13
C ARG A 60 -15.92 -13.94 -4.92
N GLY A 61 -14.59 -13.81 -4.89
CA GLY A 61 -13.71 -14.58 -5.75
C GLY A 61 -13.77 -14.17 -7.23
N GLU A 62 -14.38 -13.00 -7.53
CA GLU A 62 -14.59 -12.47 -8.88
C GLU A 62 -13.43 -11.57 -9.34
N LEU A 63 -12.42 -11.36 -8.48
CA LEU A 63 -11.32 -10.48 -8.81
C LEU A 63 -10.48 -11.05 -9.96
N ALA A 64 -10.37 -10.28 -11.03
CA ALA A 64 -9.56 -10.61 -12.20
C ALA A 64 -8.11 -10.95 -11.81
N THR A 65 -7.41 -11.63 -12.72
CA THR A 65 -5.99 -11.95 -12.54
C THR A 65 -5.18 -10.67 -12.34
N ILE A 66 -4.70 -10.48 -11.12
CA ILE A 66 -3.84 -9.37 -10.70
C ILE A 66 -2.52 -9.92 -10.16
N SER A 67 -1.51 -9.05 -10.08
CA SER A 67 -0.23 -9.43 -9.50
C SER A 67 -0.38 -9.90 -8.04
N PRO A 68 0.45 -10.85 -7.56
CA PRO A 68 0.43 -11.31 -6.16
C PRO A 68 0.52 -10.16 -5.16
N LEU A 69 1.30 -9.13 -5.48
CA LEU A 69 1.44 -7.93 -4.66
C LEU A 69 0.13 -7.14 -4.52
N ARG A 70 -0.60 -6.95 -5.62
CA ARG A 70 -1.92 -6.30 -5.57
C ARG A 70 -2.94 -7.18 -4.85
N ARG A 71 -2.86 -8.49 -5.03
CA ARG A 71 -3.73 -9.45 -4.31
C ARG A 71 -3.52 -9.36 -2.80
N ALA A 72 -2.26 -9.32 -2.34
CA ALA A 72 -1.94 -9.16 -0.93
C ALA A 72 -2.47 -7.83 -0.35
N MET A 73 -2.35 -6.73 -1.10
CA MET A 73 -2.92 -5.44 -0.71
C MET A 73 -4.44 -5.52 -0.51
N TRP A 74 -5.16 -6.13 -1.46
CA TRP A 74 -6.62 -6.23 -1.37
C TRP A 74 -7.09 -7.21 -0.30
N GLU A 75 -6.33 -8.28 -0.06
CA GLU A 75 -6.54 -9.16 1.08
C GLU A 75 -6.44 -8.39 2.40
N GLU A 76 -5.38 -7.60 2.58
CA GLU A 76 -5.18 -6.83 3.80
C GLU A 76 -6.30 -5.80 4.02
N ILE A 77 -6.67 -5.05 2.96
CA ILE A 77 -7.80 -4.12 3.03
C ILE A 77 -9.08 -4.87 3.40
N SER A 78 -9.38 -6.00 2.74
CA SER A 78 -10.58 -6.79 3.01
C SER A 78 -10.65 -7.28 4.46
N ARG A 79 -9.52 -7.71 5.02
CA ARG A 79 -9.38 -8.13 6.42
C ARG A 79 -9.65 -6.98 7.39
N LYS A 80 -9.08 -5.80 7.13
CA LYS A 80 -9.32 -4.60 7.95
C LYS A 80 -10.77 -4.12 7.86
N VAL A 81 -11.37 -4.18 6.67
CA VAL A 81 -12.80 -3.84 6.48
C VAL A 81 -13.68 -4.80 7.27
N ALA A 82 -13.40 -6.11 7.24
CA ALA A 82 -14.14 -7.10 8.01
C ALA A 82 -14.07 -6.84 9.52
N ALA A 83 -12.91 -6.41 10.03
CA ALA A 83 -12.76 -6.05 11.44
C ALA A 83 -13.63 -4.85 11.86
N PHE A 84 -13.87 -3.88 10.97
CA PHE A 84 -14.82 -2.79 11.24
C PHE A 84 -16.28 -3.23 11.10
N GLU A 85 -16.60 -4.10 10.13
CA GLU A 85 -17.94 -4.67 9.98
C GLU A 85 -18.35 -5.49 11.21
N GLN A 86 -17.42 -6.26 11.79
CA GLN A 86 -17.63 -6.96 13.07
C GLN A 86 -17.93 -6.02 14.25
N ARG A 87 -17.52 -4.75 14.15
CA ARG A 87 -17.84 -3.70 15.13
C ARG A 87 -19.16 -2.97 14.80
N GLY A 88 -19.94 -3.47 13.86
CA GLY A 88 -21.24 -2.92 13.46
C GLY A 88 -21.19 -1.83 12.40
N TYR A 89 -20.03 -1.57 11.77
CA TYR A 89 -19.94 -0.60 10.68
C TYR A 89 -20.54 -1.20 9.40
N GLY A 90 -21.40 -0.44 8.71
CA GLY A 90 -21.84 -0.82 7.36
C GLY A 90 -20.67 -0.84 6.37
N TYR A 91 -20.73 -1.71 5.35
CA TYR A 91 -19.65 -1.95 4.38
C TYR A 91 -18.98 -0.67 3.85
N HIS A 92 -19.76 0.28 3.34
CA HIS A 92 -19.25 1.54 2.79
C HIS A 92 -18.50 2.37 3.82
N ARG A 93 -19.03 2.44 5.06
CA ARG A 93 -18.41 3.15 6.19
C ARG A 93 -17.15 2.43 6.67
N ALA A 94 -17.15 1.11 6.66
CA ALA A 94 -15.97 0.30 7.00
C ALA A 94 -14.83 0.54 6.00
N VAL A 95 -15.12 0.53 4.69
CA VAL A 95 -14.13 0.85 3.64
C VAL A 95 -13.59 2.27 3.80
N GLU A 96 -14.48 3.25 3.97
CA GLU A 96 -14.08 4.66 4.19
C GLU A 96 -13.16 4.78 5.42
N THR A 97 -13.53 4.14 6.52
CA THR A 97 -12.77 4.17 7.77
C THR A 97 -11.39 3.58 7.58
N VAL A 98 -11.28 2.41 6.93
CA VAL A 98 -9.98 1.78 6.64
C VAL A 98 -9.09 2.69 5.81
N LEU A 99 -9.60 3.29 4.73
CA LEU A 99 -8.78 4.17 3.88
C LEU A 99 -8.34 5.45 4.59
N ARG A 100 -9.13 5.93 5.56
CA ARG A 100 -8.82 7.17 6.30
C ARG A 100 -7.87 6.94 7.47
N THR A 101 -7.97 5.81 8.16
CA THR A 101 -7.30 5.64 9.47
C THR A 101 -6.28 4.51 9.50
N ALA A 102 -6.29 3.58 8.55
CA ALA A 102 -5.36 2.46 8.58
C ALA A 102 -4.08 2.77 7.81
N THR A 103 -2.94 2.44 8.42
CA THR A 103 -1.67 2.28 7.73
C THR A 103 -1.70 1.01 6.88
N ALA A 104 -0.89 0.94 5.84
CA ALA A 104 -0.71 -0.25 5.03
C ALA A 104 0.56 -0.97 5.48
N SER A 105 0.55 -2.30 5.59
CA SER A 105 1.72 -3.06 6.09
C SER A 105 2.98 -2.87 5.25
N SER A 106 2.82 -2.50 3.97
CA SER A 106 3.89 -2.24 3.03
C SER A 106 3.45 -1.21 1.98
N PHE A 107 4.37 -0.75 1.14
CA PHE A 107 4.03 0.15 0.02
C PHE A 107 3.31 -0.53 -1.14
N PHE A 108 3.23 -1.86 -1.16
CA PHE A 108 2.64 -2.65 -2.26
C PHE A 108 3.11 -2.19 -3.66
N ILE A 109 4.41 -1.90 -3.78
CA ILE A 109 5.06 -1.41 -4.98
C ILE A 109 5.99 -2.48 -5.58
N SER A 110 6.03 -2.58 -6.91
CA SER A 110 6.87 -3.60 -7.56
C SER A 110 8.35 -3.27 -7.37
N PRO A 111 9.24 -4.28 -7.30
CA PRO A 111 10.68 -4.06 -7.12
C PRO A 111 11.30 -3.15 -8.18
N VAL A 112 10.85 -3.26 -9.44
CA VAL A 112 11.29 -2.39 -10.54
C VAL A 112 10.94 -0.93 -10.27
N THR A 113 9.71 -0.67 -9.82
CA THR A 113 9.25 0.70 -9.54
C THR A 113 9.92 1.25 -8.27
N ALA A 114 10.09 0.41 -7.24
CA ALA A 114 10.78 0.76 -6.01
C ALA A 114 12.22 1.24 -6.30
N ARG A 115 12.99 0.46 -7.07
CA ARG A 115 14.34 0.85 -7.49
C ARG A 115 14.35 2.11 -8.33
N HIS A 116 13.39 2.27 -9.24
CA HIS A 116 13.32 3.45 -10.09
C HIS A 116 13.06 4.75 -9.30
N ILE A 117 12.25 4.67 -8.24
CA ILE A 117 12.02 5.83 -7.35
C ILE A 117 13.25 6.06 -6.48
N ALA A 118 13.80 5.01 -5.87
CA ALA A 118 14.98 5.10 -5.01
C ALA A 118 16.21 5.65 -5.76
N ALA A 119 16.34 5.42 -7.07
CA ALA A 119 17.46 5.95 -7.86
C ALA A 119 17.44 7.48 -8.04
N LYS A 120 16.34 8.16 -7.65
CA LYS A 120 16.12 9.59 -7.85
C LYS A 120 16.13 10.41 -6.55
N ILE A 121 16.35 9.77 -5.41
CA ILE A 121 16.30 10.41 -4.09
C ILE A 121 17.60 11.13 -3.76
#